data_AF-A0A1A8QPS3-F1
#
_entry.id   AF-A0A1A8QPS3-F1
#
_cell.length_a   1.000
_cell.length_b   1.000
_cell.length_c   1.000
_cell.angle_alpha   90.00
_cell.angle_beta   90.00
_cell.angle_gamma   90.00
#
_symmetry.space_group_name_H-M   'P 1'
#
loop_
_entity.id
_entity.type
_entity.pdbx_description
1 polymer ?
#
loop_
_entity_poly.entity_id
_entity_poly.type
_entity_poly.pdbx_seq_one_letter_code
_entity_poly.pdbx_strand_id
1 'polypeptide(L)'
;STLFGVPLATMLENDQKLKPNTLIPLFLQKLLTFLEKKGVDSEGILRVPGSQFRTKVLQQNLETNFYTERFSWDDVSANDAAALLKKFIRDLPEPLLTAEYLNTFSSVRDITELRQKLHMLNLLILLLPEPNRNTLKALLEFLSKVVSRERKNRMNLWAVATIMAPNLFLHKAVPIRLTDGPEKGQVEKAADVMRLLIRYQDLLWMIPNFLVSQVRRLNENSNRRYQFYDRRFKNLLKKIQPETREKPEKIKSEMRRSVKVQVGDIVSGSLEFHLNINSRTADLLEQFQCQYIRSPANGKGKMRRNGSAVFPDCALYEVGGNIGEHCLDPDTHLLDLYNSNPTGEWIIRVKSYGGRAP
;
A
#
# COMPACT_ATOMS: atom_id res chain seq x y z
N SER A 1 11.35 -20.48 -17.53
CA SER A 1 11.97 -19.31 -16.89
C SER A 1 11.15 -18.98 -15.65
N THR A 2 11.80 -18.57 -14.57
CA THR A 2 11.18 -18.17 -13.30
C THR A 2 11.19 -16.66 -13.11
N LEU A 3 12.08 -15.94 -13.82
CA LEU A 3 12.26 -14.48 -13.68
C LEU A 3 11.92 -13.69 -14.95
N PHE A 4 12.43 -14.04 -16.13
CA PHE A 4 12.28 -13.20 -17.32
C PHE A 4 11.18 -13.72 -18.26
N GLY A 5 10.30 -12.83 -18.71
CA GLY A 5 9.15 -13.23 -19.54
C GLY A 5 8.08 -13.99 -18.76
N VAL A 6 8.05 -13.84 -17.45
CA VAL A 6 6.97 -14.34 -16.56
C VAL A 6 6.02 -13.18 -16.24
N PRO A 7 4.70 -13.38 -16.22
CA PRO A 7 3.76 -12.33 -15.83
C PRO A 7 4.06 -11.80 -14.44
N LEU A 8 3.98 -10.47 -14.28
CA LEU A 8 4.36 -9.79 -13.05
C LEU A 8 3.56 -10.28 -11.83
N ALA A 9 2.25 -10.51 -12.01
CA ALA A 9 1.37 -11.04 -10.98
C ALA A 9 1.79 -12.45 -10.54
N THR A 10 2.06 -13.35 -11.49
CA THR A 10 2.52 -14.72 -11.20
C THR A 10 3.85 -14.74 -10.45
N MET A 11 4.79 -13.88 -10.84
CA MET A 11 6.06 -13.74 -10.11
C MET A 11 5.82 -13.28 -8.67
N LEU A 12 4.97 -12.27 -8.48
CA LEU A 12 4.66 -11.74 -7.15
C LEU A 12 3.97 -12.77 -6.26
N GLU A 13 3.02 -13.54 -6.79
CA GLU A 13 2.35 -14.62 -6.06
C GLU A 13 3.33 -15.69 -5.57
N ASN A 14 4.32 -16.05 -6.39
CA ASN A 14 5.35 -17.01 -5.99
C ASN A 14 6.28 -16.42 -4.93
N ASP A 15 6.65 -15.15 -5.06
CA ASP A 15 7.46 -14.46 -4.07
C ASP A 15 6.74 -14.31 -2.72
N GLN A 16 5.42 -14.10 -2.73
CA GLN A 16 4.59 -14.00 -1.53
C GLN A 16 4.51 -15.31 -0.74
N LYS A 17 4.65 -16.48 -1.40
CA LYS A 17 4.77 -17.78 -0.73
C LYS A 17 6.06 -17.90 0.09
N LEU A 18 7.14 -17.29 -0.38
CA LEU A 18 8.44 -17.28 0.29
C LEU A 18 8.52 -16.19 1.35
N LYS A 19 8.00 -15.00 1.03
CA LYS A 19 7.99 -13.83 1.90
C LYS A 19 6.62 -13.17 1.87
N PRO A 20 5.76 -13.44 2.87
CA PRO A 20 4.45 -12.80 2.99
C PRO A 20 4.53 -11.28 2.94
N ASN A 21 3.47 -10.63 2.44
CA ASN A 21 3.37 -9.18 2.26
C ASN A 21 4.37 -8.55 1.27
N THR A 22 4.97 -9.37 0.39
CA THR A 22 5.77 -8.85 -0.73
C THR A 22 4.88 -8.11 -1.71
N LEU A 23 5.17 -6.82 -1.97
CA LEU A 23 4.36 -5.93 -2.82
C LEU A 23 4.93 -5.72 -4.24
N ILE A 24 6.22 -6.00 -4.42
CA ILE A 24 6.94 -5.95 -5.69
C ILE A 24 7.88 -7.17 -5.77
N PRO A 25 8.20 -7.70 -6.95
CA PRO A 25 9.01 -8.91 -7.03
C PRO A 25 10.36 -8.81 -6.32
N LEU A 26 10.74 -9.87 -5.60
CA LEU A 26 11.98 -9.97 -4.84
C LEU A 26 13.20 -9.75 -5.74
N PHE A 27 13.16 -10.29 -6.96
CA PHE A 27 14.21 -10.06 -7.95
C PHE A 27 14.42 -8.57 -8.22
N LEU A 28 13.33 -7.85 -8.48
CA LEU A 28 13.39 -6.41 -8.73
C LEU A 28 13.86 -5.65 -7.49
N GLN A 29 13.40 -6.02 -6.28
CA GLN A 29 13.89 -5.43 -5.03
C GLN A 29 15.41 -5.53 -4.89
N LYS A 30 15.96 -6.73 -5.12
CA LYS A 30 17.40 -6.99 -5.01
C LYS A 30 18.19 -6.23 -6.08
N LEU A 31 17.69 -6.22 -7.33
CA LEU A 31 18.31 -5.50 -8.44
C LEU A 31 18.34 -3.98 -8.20
N LEU A 32 17.21 -3.39 -7.77
CA LEU A 32 17.14 -1.97 -7.43
C LEU A 32 18.03 -1.64 -6.24
N THR A 33 18.02 -2.45 -5.17
CA THR A 33 18.90 -2.26 -4.01
C THR A 33 20.38 -2.30 -4.40
N PHE A 34 20.77 -3.21 -5.29
CA PHE A 34 22.14 -3.27 -5.82
C PHE A 34 22.50 -1.99 -6.59
N LEU A 35 21.63 -1.55 -7.49
CA LEU A 35 21.84 -0.33 -8.28
C LEU A 35 21.85 0.93 -7.41
N GLU A 36 21.06 0.97 -6.34
CA GLU A 36 21.10 2.06 -5.35
C GLU A 36 22.44 2.11 -4.61
N LYS A 37 23.04 0.96 -4.30
CA LYS A 37 24.32 0.89 -3.59
C LYS A 37 25.52 1.16 -4.48
N LYS A 38 25.57 0.55 -5.68
CA LYS A 38 26.76 0.61 -6.57
C LYS A 38 26.56 1.48 -7.81
N GLY A 39 25.33 1.77 -8.21
CA GLY A 39 25.01 2.37 -9.52
C GLY A 39 24.70 3.86 -9.50
N VAL A 40 24.03 4.38 -8.47
CA VAL A 40 23.51 5.78 -8.47
C VAL A 40 24.59 6.85 -8.58
N ASP A 41 25.82 6.58 -8.14
CA ASP A 41 26.96 7.50 -8.25
C ASP A 41 27.84 7.19 -9.48
N SER A 42 27.57 6.11 -10.23
CA SER A 42 28.35 5.67 -11.38
C SER A 42 28.09 6.58 -12.60
N GLU A 43 29.16 7.11 -13.18
CA GLU A 43 29.06 8.02 -14.33
C GLU A 43 28.37 7.35 -15.53
N GLY A 44 27.32 8.01 -16.02
CA GLY A 44 26.53 7.55 -17.15
C GLY A 44 25.69 6.31 -16.86
N ILE A 45 25.37 6.00 -15.60
CA ILE A 45 24.46 4.89 -15.25
C ILE A 45 23.16 4.96 -16.07
N LEU A 46 22.63 3.81 -16.50
CA LEU A 46 21.53 3.65 -17.48
C LEU A 46 21.89 4.03 -18.93
N ARG A 47 22.75 5.04 -19.16
CA ARG A 47 23.20 5.49 -20.50
C ARG A 47 24.27 4.58 -21.09
N VAL A 48 25.32 4.32 -20.32
CA VAL A 48 26.42 3.46 -20.75
C VAL A 48 25.92 2.03 -20.92
N PRO A 49 26.11 1.39 -22.09
CA PRO A 49 25.65 0.03 -22.30
C PRO A 49 26.45 -0.96 -21.43
N GLY A 50 25.75 -1.97 -20.91
CA GLY A 50 26.39 -3.16 -20.35
C GLY A 50 26.96 -4.05 -21.46
N SER A 51 27.82 -4.99 -21.08
CA SER A 51 28.29 -6.03 -21.99
C SER A 51 27.16 -7.00 -22.30
N GLN A 52 26.75 -7.11 -23.57
CA GLN A 52 25.66 -8.01 -23.97
C GLN A 52 25.91 -9.46 -23.53
N PHE A 53 27.16 -9.93 -23.65
CA PHE A 53 27.55 -11.26 -23.19
C PHE A 53 27.39 -11.41 -21.68
N ARG A 54 27.96 -10.49 -20.87
CA ARG A 54 27.84 -10.56 -19.40
C ARG A 54 26.40 -10.41 -18.94
N THR A 55 25.60 -9.55 -19.55
CA THR A 55 24.17 -9.42 -19.22
C THR A 55 23.40 -10.71 -19.51
N LYS A 56 23.72 -11.42 -20.60
CA LYS A 56 23.11 -12.72 -20.92
C LYS A 56 23.51 -13.80 -19.91
N VAL A 57 24.79 -13.88 -19.56
CA VAL A 57 25.28 -14.81 -18.53
C VAL A 57 24.67 -14.50 -17.15
N LEU A 58 24.62 -13.22 -16.78
CA LEU A 58 23.99 -12.74 -15.56
C LEU A 58 22.51 -13.15 -15.49
N GLN A 59 21.76 -12.95 -16.57
CA GLN A 59 20.36 -13.36 -16.67
C GLN A 59 20.22 -14.89 -16.45
N GLN A 60 21.02 -15.71 -17.13
CA GLN A 60 20.97 -17.17 -16.99
C GLN A 60 21.30 -17.64 -15.58
N ASN A 61 22.31 -17.02 -14.94
CA ASN A 61 22.69 -17.34 -13.58
C ASN A 61 21.55 -16.99 -12.60
N LEU A 62 20.95 -15.81 -12.73
CA LEU A 62 19.81 -15.39 -11.90
C LEU A 62 18.61 -16.34 -12.05
N GLU A 63 18.26 -16.74 -13.28
CA GLU A 63 17.15 -17.69 -13.54
C GLU A 63 17.31 -19.02 -12.80
N THR A 64 18.55 -19.47 -12.60
CA THR A 64 18.84 -20.75 -11.93
C THR A 64 19.05 -20.59 -10.42
N ASN A 65 19.71 -19.51 -10.00
CA ASN A 65 20.28 -19.40 -8.66
C ASN A 65 19.64 -18.32 -7.77
N PHE A 66 18.70 -17.53 -8.28
CA PHE A 66 18.11 -16.43 -7.50
C PHE A 66 17.34 -16.92 -6.27
N TYR A 67 16.41 -17.87 -6.44
CA TYR A 67 15.57 -18.39 -5.35
C TYR A 67 16.29 -19.38 -4.43
N THR A 68 17.43 -19.92 -4.85
CA THR A 68 18.26 -20.80 -4.01
C THR A 68 19.29 -20.02 -3.19
N GLU A 69 19.28 -18.68 -3.29
CA GLU A 69 20.24 -17.76 -2.65
C GLU A 69 21.72 -18.05 -2.98
N ARG A 70 21.98 -18.76 -4.10
CA ARG A 70 23.34 -19.10 -4.57
C ARG A 70 23.94 -18.04 -5.49
N PHE A 71 23.21 -16.95 -5.75
CA PHE A 71 23.65 -15.86 -6.61
C PHE A 71 24.35 -14.76 -5.80
N SER A 72 25.57 -14.38 -6.17
CA SER A 72 26.28 -13.21 -5.62
C SER A 72 26.23 -12.01 -6.57
N TRP A 73 26.02 -10.82 -5.99
CA TRP A 73 26.03 -9.54 -6.70
C TRP A 73 27.41 -8.87 -6.73
N ASP A 74 28.44 -9.46 -6.08
CA ASP A 74 29.70 -8.77 -5.85
C ASP A 74 30.45 -8.43 -7.14
N ASP A 75 30.47 -9.37 -8.08
CA ASP A 75 31.15 -9.26 -9.39
C ASP A 75 30.28 -8.62 -10.47
N VAL A 76 29.04 -8.23 -10.14
CA VAL A 76 28.12 -7.62 -11.11
C VAL A 76 28.52 -6.17 -11.36
N SER A 77 28.66 -5.78 -12.62
CA SER A 77 28.83 -4.37 -13.00
C SER A 77 27.50 -3.62 -12.91
N ALA A 78 27.53 -2.37 -12.42
CA ALA A 78 26.36 -1.50 -12.38
C ALA A 78 25.72 -1.31 -13.77
N ASN A 79 26.53 -1.24 -14.83
CA ASN A 79 26.03 -1.09 -16.21
C ASN A 79 25.32 -2.35 -16.72
N ASP A 80 25.82 -3.54 -16.35
CA ASP A 80 25.18 -4.80 -16.72
C ASP A 80 23.87 -5.00 -15.95
N ALA A 81 23.83 -4.63 -14.66
CA ALA A 81 22.61 -4.62 -13.85
C ALA A 81 21.58 -3.58 -14.37
N ALA A 82 22.02 -2.40 -14.78
CA ALA A 82 21.16 -1.39 -15.40
C ALA A 82 20.59 -1.84 -16.75
N ALA A 83 21.40 -2.54 -17.56
CA ALA A 83 20.93 -3.18 -18.79
C ALA A 83 19.88 -4.26 -18.50
N LEU A 84 20.09 -5.05 -17.43
CA LEU A 84 19.15 -6.07 -17.00
C LEU A 84 17.83 -5.49 -16.49
N LEU A 85 17.86 -4.37 -15.75
CA LEU A 85 16.65 -3.65 -15.31
C LEU A 85 15.82 -3.21 -16.52
N LYS A 86 16.45 -2.52 -17.48
CA LYS A 86 15.78 -2.07 -18.72
C LYS A 86 15.18 -3.26 -19.49
N LYS A 87 15.93 -4.35 -19.59
CA LYS A 87 15.49 -5.58 -20.24
C LYS A 87 14.30 -6.21 -19.52
N PHE A 88 14.35 -6.31 -18.19
CA PHE A 88 13.27 -6.87 -17.38
C PHE A 88 11.95 -6.17 -17.64
N ILE A 89 11.91 -4.83 -17.56
CA ILE A 89 10.69 -4.04 -17.79
C ILE A 89 10.17 -4.21 -19.23
N ARG A 90 11.07 -4.17 -20.22
CA ARG A 90 10.70 -4.25 -21.64
C ARG A 90 10.21 -5.63 -22.07
N ASP A 91 10.74 -6.69 -21.45
CA ASP A 91 10.44 -8.08 -21.81
C ASP A 91 9.43 -8.74 -20.86
N LEU A 92 8.71 -7.94 -20.04
CA LEU A 92 7.50 -8.44 -19.38
C LEU A 92 6.53 -8.98 -20.46
N PRO A 93 5.71 -10.01 -20.16
CA PRO A 93 4.71 -10.47 -21.12
C PRO A 93 3.66 -9.40 -21.44
N GLU A 94 3.33 -8.57 -20.45
CA GLU A 94 2.45 -7.41 -20.59
C GLU A 94 3.18 -6.13 -20.17
N PRO A 95 2.88 -4.98 -20.81
CA PRO A 95 3.52 -3.72 -20.43
C PRO A 95 3.26 -3.39 -18.96
N LEU A 96 4.24 -2.81 -18.29
CA LEU A 96 4.07 -2.39 -16.90
C LEU A 96 2.93 -1.36 -16.73
N LEU A 97 2.69 -0.51 -17.75
CA LEU A 97 1.57 0.43 -17.79
C LEU A 97 0.25 -0.17 -18.30
N THR A 98 0.20 -1.50 -18.49
CA THR A 98 -0.84 -2.29 -19.18
C THR A 98 -1.04 -1.90 -20.65
N ALA A 99 -1.49 -2.85 -21.47
CA ALA A 99 -1.78 -2.56 -22.88
C ALA A 99 -2.96 -1.59 -23.06
N GLU A 100 -3.95 -1.68 -22.15
CA GLU A 100 -5.17 -0.87 -22.17
C GLU A 100 -4.89 0.63 -21.98
N TYR A 101 -3.98 0.98 -21.06
CA TYR A 101 -3.75 2.38 -20.69
C TYR A 101 -2.51 2.99 -21.36
N LEU A 102 -1.65 2.20 -21.99
CA LEU A 102 -0.37 2.65 -22.58
C LEU A 102 -0.51 3.85 -23.52
N ASN A 103 -1.50 3.80 -24.41
CA ASN A 103 -1.78 4.88 -25.36
C ASN A 103 -2.29 6.12 -24.62
N THR A 104 -3.17 5.94 -23.63
CA THR A 104 -3.70 7.03 -22.82
C THR A 104 -2.60 7.74 -22.02
N PHE A 105 -1.65 6.99 -21.45
CA PHE A 105 -0.46 7.57 -20.83
C PHE A 105 0.32 8.45 -21.82
N SER A 106 0.50 7.99 -23.07
CA SER A 106 1.22 8.75 -24.09
C SER A 106 0.49 10.03 -24.51
N SER A 107 -0.83 9.98 -24.62
CA SER A 107 -1.69 11.12 -24.97
C SER A 107 -1.72 12.23 -23.90
N VAL A 108 -1.29 11.96 -22.65
CA VAL A 108 -1.19 12.99 -21.60
C VAL A 108 -0.32 14.17 -22.04
N ARG A 109 0.70 13.94 -22.88
CA ARG A 109 1.55 15.05 -23.37
C ARG A 109 0.74 16.12 -24.09
N ASP A 110 -0.30 15.72 -24.82
CA ASP A 110 -1.08 16.60 -25.69
C ASP A 110 -2.03 17.52 -24.89
N ILE A 111 -2.22 17.28 -23.59
CA ILE A 111 -2.88 18.22 -22.67
C ILE A 111 -2.01 19.49 -22.56
N THR A 112 -2.60 20.68 -22.49
CA THR A 112 -1.82 21.92 -22.36
C THR A 112 -1.38 22.16 -20.91
N GLU A 113 -2.34 22.09 -19.99
CA GLU A 113 -2.17 22.47 -18.58
C GLU A 113 -1.44 21.40 -17.77
N LEU A 114 -0.33 21.77 -17.12
CA LEU A 114 0.45 20.85 -16.28
C LEU A 114 -0.41 20.22 -15.17
N ARG A 115 -1.26 21.01 -14.52
CA ARG A 115 -2.13 20.49 -13.44
C ARG A 115 -3.06 19.39 -13.94
N GLN A 116 -3.61 19.55 -15.15
CA GLN A 116 -4.46 18.55 -15.78
C GLN A 116 -3.67 17.31 -16.19
N LYS A 117 -2.42 17.47 -16.67
CA LYS A 117 -1.52 16.33 -16.93
C LYS A 117 -1.31 15.49 -15.68
N LEU A 118 -0.94 16.14 -14.57
CA LEU A 118 -0.67 15.45 -13.31
C LEU A 118 -1.93 14.76 -12.76
N HIS A 119 -3.09 15.41 -12.92
CA HIS A 119 -4.36 14.81 -12.56
C HIS A 119 -4.66 13.55 -13.38
N MET A 120 -4.50 13.61 -14.70
CA MET A 120 -4.72 12.45 -15.57
C MET A 120 -3.74 11.31 -15.25
N LEU A 121 -2.45 11.61 -15.07
CA LEU A 121 -1.45 10.61 -14.70
C LEU A 121 -1.76 9.94 -13.36
N ASN A 122 -2.21 10.72 -12.37
CA ASN A 122 -2.62 10.17 -11.08
C ASN A 122 -3.79 9.18 -11.24
N LEU A 123 -4.83 9.54 -11.98
CA LEU A 123 -5.95 8.63 -12.21
C LEU A 123 -5.53 7.36 -12.96
N LEU A 124 -4.69 7.49 -13.99
CA LEU A 124 -4.17 6.33 -14.72
C LEU A 124 -3.35 5.40 -13.80
N ILE A 125 -2.53 5.97 -12.91
CA ILE A 125 -1.76 5.19 -11.92
C ILE A 125 -2.67 4.47 -10.92
N LEU A 126 -3.76 5.10 -10.51
CA LEU A 126 -4.75 4.47 -9.61
C LEU A 126 -5.53 3.35 -10.29
N LEU A 127 -5.68 3.38 -11.62
CA LEU A 127 -6.31 2.31 -12.41
C LEU A 127 -5.38 1.11 -12.67
N LEU A 128 -4.06 1.27 -12.51
CA LEU A 128 -3.13 0.16 -12.71
C LEU A 128 -3.39 -0.97 -11.70
N PRO A 129 -3.28 -2.24 -12.14
CA PRO A 129 -3.25 -3.37 -11.22
C PRO A 129 -2.21 -3.15 -10.13
N GLU A 130 -2.51 -3.61 -8.92
CA GLU A 130 -1.64 -3.38 -7.77
C GLU A 130 -0.18 -3.81 -7.98
N PRO A 131 0.12 -5.00 -8.54
CA PRO A 131 1.51 -5.39 -8.82
C PRO A 131 2.23 -4.40 -9.75
N ASN A 132 1.53 -3.93 -10.80
CA ASN A 132 2.04 -2.97 -11.77
C ASN A 132 2.28 -1.60 -11.12
N ARG A 133 1.29 -1.11 -10.36
CA ARG A 133 1.34 0.17 -9.66
C ARG A 133 2.49 0.22 -8.65
N ASN A 134 2.66 -0.82 -7.84
CA ASN A 134 3.72 -0.90 -6.84
C ASN A 134 5.10 -1.01 -7.51
N THR A 135 5.20 -1.81 -8.57
CA THR A 135 6.45 -2.00 -9.35
C THR A 135 6.87 -0.71 -10.06
N LEU A 136 5.91 0.01 -10.65
CA LEU A 136 6.15 1.31 -11.26
C LEU A 136 6.64 2.33 -10.22
N LYS A 137 6.03 2.36 -9.03
CA LYS A 137 6.47 3.25 -7.95
C LYS A 137 7.94 3.02 -7.59
N ALA A 138 8.32 1.77 -7.31
CA ALA A 138 9.69 1.42 -6.96
C ALA A 138 10.69 1.77 -8.07
N LEU A 139 10.31 1.56 -9.34
CA LEU A 139 11.11 1.97 -10.48
C LEU A 139 11.31 3.50 -10.50
N LEU A 140 10.23 4.27 -10.40
CA LEU A 140 10.31 5.74 -10.43
C LEU A 140 11.10 6.30 -9.25
N GLU A 141 11.00 5.69 -8.06
CA GLU A 141 11.76 6.09 -6.88
C GLU A 141 13.26 5.90 -7.09
N PHE A 142 13.65 4.76 -7.67
CA PHE A 142 15.04 4.52 -8.07
C PHE A 142 15.52 5.54 -9.11
N LEU A 143 14.73 5.81 -10.15
CA LEU A 143 15.10 6.78 -11.18
C LEU A 143 15.22 8.20 -10.62
N SER A 144 14.34 8.58 -9.69
CA SER A 144 14.42 9.84 -8.95
C SER A 144 15.73 9.93 -8.14
N LYS A 145 16.15 8.85 -7.47
CA LYS A 145 17.46 8.78 -6.80
C LYS A 145 18.63 8.96 -7.77
N VAL A 146 18.59 8.34 -8.96
CA VAL A 146 19.63 8.54 -10.00
C VAL A 146 19.69 10.02 -10.40
N VAL A 147 18.56 10.64 -10.72
CA VAL A 147 18.49 12.07 -11.09
C VAL A 147 19.00 12.97 -9.95
N SER A 148 18.70 12.63 -8.69
CA SER A 148 19.19 13.40 -7.52
C SER A 148 20.72 13.41 -7.39
N ARG A 149 21.40 12.42 -7.99
CA ARG A 149 22.86 12.26 -8.01
C ARG A 149 23.51 12.79 -9.30
N GLU A 150 22.80 13.59 -10.10
CA GLU A 150 23.26 14.15 -11.39
C GLU A 150 24.69 14.72 -11.34
N ARG A 151 25.04 15.43 -10.26
CA ARG A 151 26.38 16.03 -10.10
C ARG A 151 27.52 15.01 -10.17
N LYS A 152 27.29 13.77 -9.72
CA LYS A 152 28.26 12.68 -9.74
C LYS A 152 28.11 11.83 -10.99
N ASN A 153 26.89 11.37 -11.28
CA ASN A 153 26.67 10.40 -12.35
C ASN A 153 26.46 11.03 -13.74
N ARG A 154 26.34 12.35 -13.84
CA ARG A 154 26.11 13.09 -15.10
C ARG A 154 24.79 12.75 -15.82
N MET A 155 23.82 12.20 -15.10
CA MET A 155 22.51 11.80 -15.62
C MET A 155 21.41 12.74 -15.15
N ASN A 156 21.07 13.71 -15.99
CA ASN A 156 19.96 14.64 -15.72
C ASN A 156 18.59 13.99 -15.96
N LEU A 157 17.54 14.65 -15.49
CA LEU A 157 16.16 14.16 -15.60
C LEU A 157 15.74 13.83 -17.04
N TRP A 158 16.10 14.66 -18.01
CA TRP A 158 15.76 14.46 -19.42
C TRP A 158 16.47 13.24 -20.03
N ALA A 159 17.76 13.07 -19.71
CA ALA A 159 18.56 11.94 -20.15
C ALA A 159 17.99 10.63 -19.61
N VAL A 160 17.68 10.57 -18.31
CA VAL A 160 17.07 9.39 -17.68
C VAL A 160 15.71 9.09 -18.31
N ALA A 161 14.85 10.09 -18.48
CA ALA A 161 13.52 9.93 -19.08
C ALA A 161 13.61 9.38 -20.51
N THR A 162 14.49 9.93 -21.34
CA THR A 162 14.68 9.50 -22.74
C THR A 162 15.17 8.06 -22.83
N ILE A 163 16.09 7.65 -21.95
CA ILE A 163 16.62 6.28 -21.93
C ILE A 163 15.57 5.27 -21.44
N MET A 164 14.77 5.65 -20.45
CA MET A 164 13.80 4.73 -19.83
C MET A 164 12.48 4.64 -20.59
N ALA A 165 12.05 5.72 -21.26
CA ALA A 165 10.78 5.76 -21.97
C ALA A 165 10.57 4.60 -22.97
N PRO A 166 11.54 4.23 -23.84
CA PRO A 166 11.37 3.07 -24.72
C PRO A 166 11.06 1.76 -23.99
N ASN A 167 11.61 1.55 -22.79
CA ASN A 167 11.41 0.31 -22.05
C ASN A 167 10.02 0.23 -21.40
N LEU A 168 9.37 1.38 -21.19
CA LEU A 168 8.06 1.47 -20.54
C LEU A 168 6.91 1.65 -21.55
N PHE A 169 7.16 2.38 -22.65
CA PHE A 169 6.15 2.79 -23.63
C PHE A 169 6.21 2.02 -24.96
N LEU A 170 7.35 1.44 -25.33
CA LEU A 170 7.49 0.68 -26.59
C LEU A 170 7.50 -0.81 -26.29
N HIS A 171 6.31 -1.37 -26.08
CA HIS A 171 6.12 -2.76 -25.71
C HIS A 171 5.70 -3.63 -26.90
N LYS A 172 6.31 -4.81 -27.04
CA LYS A 172 6.11 -5.73 -28.19
C LYS A 172 4.66 -6.23 -28.33
N ALA A 173 3.96 -6.39 -27.20
CA ALA A 173 2.59 -6.90 -27.16
C ALA A 173 1.52 -5.86 -27.57
N VAL A 174 1.91 -4.58 -27.70
CA VAL A 174 0.99 -3.54 -28.19
C VAL A 174 1.35 -3.28 -29.65
N PRO A 175 0.48 -3.68 -30.61
CA PRO A 175 0.70 -3.32 -31.99
C PRO A 175 0.85 -1.81 -32.08
N ILE A 176 1.86 -1.32 -32.80
CA ILE A 176 1.92 0.07 -33.26
C ILE A 176 0.82 0.21 -34.32
N ARG A 177 -0.44 0.18 -33.88
CA ARG A 177 -1.60 0.37 -34.73
C ARG A 177 -2.22 1.67 -34.26
N LEU A 178 -2.31 2.60 -35.20
CA LEU A 178 -2.99 3.89 -35.13
C LEU A 178 -2.13 5.03 -34.57
N THR A 179 -1.17 5.52 -35.36
CA THR A 179 -0.93 6.97 -35.57
C THR A 179 0.12 7.16 -36.67
N ASP A 180 -0.31 7.60 -37.86
CA ASP A 180 0.61 8.07 -38.90
C ASP A 180 1.44 9.25 -38.35
N GLY A 181 2.75 9.07 -38.28
CA GLY A 181 3.69 10.12 -37.87
C GLY A 181 5.12 9.60 -37.80
N PRO A 182 6.14 10.48 -37.90
CA PRO A 182 7.53 10.06 -37.81
C PRO A 182 7.82 9.46 -36.42
N GLU A 183 8.39 8.25 -36.37
CA GLU A 183 8.75 7.51 -35.14
C GLU A 183 9.49 8.37 -34.10
N LYS A 184 10.26 9.35 -34.58
CA LYS A 184 11.00 10.33 -33.76
C LYS A 184 10.10 11.15 -32.82
N GLY A 185 8.89 11.53 -33.26
CA GLY A 185 7.96 12.29 -32.43
C GLY A 185 7.42 11.47 -31.26
N GLN A 186 7.19 10.17 -31.44
CA GLN A 186 6.60 9.30 -30.41
C GLN A 186 7.57 9.04 -29.25
N VAL A 187 8.86 8.88 -29.54
CA VAL A 187 9.91 8.73 -28.51
C VAL A 187 10.01 9.99 -27.66
N GLU A 188 9.94 11.17 -28.27
CA GLU A 188 9.89 12.44 -27.55
C GLU A 188 8.62 12.55 -26.70
N LYS A 189 7.45 12.11 -27.22
CA LYS A 189 6.20 12.12 -26.46
C LYS A 189 6.30 11.24 -25.20
N ALA A 190 6.81 10.02 -25.36
CA ALA A 190 7.02 9.10 -24.26
C ALA A 190 8.05 9.63 -23.25
N ALA A 191 9.13 10.28 -23.70
CA ALA A 191 10.14 10.88 -22.84
C ALA A 191 9.55 12.02 -21.98
N ASP A 192 8.68 12.86 -22.54
CA ASP A 192 7.99 13.91 -21.78
C ASP A 192 7.10 13.34 -20.67
N VAL A 193 6.32 12.31 -20.97
CA VAL A 193 5.47 11.65 -19.97
C VAL A 193 6.34 10.97 -18.91
N MET A 194 7.39 10.24 -19.32
CA MET A 194 8.35 9.62 -18.41
C MET A 194 8.99 10.65 -17.47
N ARG A 195 9.32 11.84 -17.98
CA ARG A 195 9.85 12.96 -17.19
C ARG A 195 8.86 13.41 -16.12
N LEU A 196 7.58 13.53 -16.46
CA LEU A 196 6.54 13.91 -15.50
C LEU A 196 6.36 12.83 -14.42
N LEU A 197 6.36 11.55 -14.82
CA LEU A 197 6.28 10.41 -13.91
C LEU A 197 7.42 10.44 -12.88
N ILE A 198 8.68 10.61 -13.32
CA ILE A 198 9.83 10.67 -12.42
C ILE A 198 9.77 11.91 -11.52
N ARG A 199 9.46 13.09 -12.08
CA ARG A 199 9.52 14.36 -11.34
C ARG A 199 8.43 14.52 -10.29
N TYR A 200 7.24 13.99 -10.55
CA TYR A 200 6.05 14.22 -9.72
C TYR A 200 5.56 12.95 -9.03
N GLN A 201 6.36 11.88 -8.99
CA GLN A 201 5.96 10.58 -8.41
C GLN A 201 5.30 10.67 -7.03
N ASP A 202 5.77 11.56 -6.15
CA ASP A 202 5.24 11.66 -4.77
C ASP A 202 3.79 12.14 -4.76
N LEU A 203 3.39 12.91 -5.79
CA LEU A 203 2.02 13.41 -5.94
C LEU A 203 1.12 12.39 -6.65
N LEU A 204 1.69 11.59 -7.55
CA LEU A 204 0.93 10.72 -8.44
C LEU A 204 0.31 9.49 -7.75
N TRP A 205 0.77 9.14 -6.54
CA TRP A 205 0.20 8.06 -5.73
C TRP A 205 -0.78 8.54 -4.65
N MET A 206 -1.04 9.84 -4.56
CA MET A 206 -2.03 10.37 -3.62
C MET A 206 -3.44 10.06 -4.10
N ILE A 207 -4.35 9.73 -3.18
CA ILE A 207 -5.76 9.56 -3.49
C ILE A 207 -6.40 10.97 -3.53
N PRO A 208 -6.96 11.42 -4.67
CA PRO A 208 -7.68 12.69 -4.72
C PRO A 208 -8.84 12.75 -3.73
N ASN A 209 -9.00 13.90 -3.07
CA ASN A 209 -10.07 14.12 -2.09
C ASN A 209 -11.48 13.86 -2.66
N PHE A 210 -11.69 14.15 -3.95
CA PHE A 210 -12.98 13.89 -4.58
C PHE A 210 -13.29 12.38 -4.64
N LEU A 211 -12.29 11.52 -4.90
CA LEU A 211 -12.49 10.06 -4.85
C LEU A 211 -12.80 9.59 -3.43
N VAL A 212 -12.08 10.10 -2.43
CA VAL A 212 -12.38 9.80 -1.01
C VAL A 212 -13.83 10.17 -0.69
N SER A 213 -14.29 11.35 -1.11
CA SER A 213 -15.67 11.80 -0.88
C SER A 213 -16.70 10.92 -1.60
N GLN A 214 -16.40 10.50 -2.84
CA GLN A 214 -17.28 9.63 -3.63
C GLN A 214 -17.38 8.23 -3.03
N VAL A 215 -16.25 7.65 -2.59
CA VAL A 215 -16.23 6.34 -1.92
C VAL A 215 -17.02 6.38 -0.61
N ARG A 216 -16.85 7.43 0.22
CA ARG A 216 -17.65 7.61 1.44
C ARG A 216 -19.15 7.64 1.13
N ARG A 217 -19.56 8.42 0.14
CA ARG A 217 -20.97 8.51 -0.29
C ARG A 217 -21.51 7.18 -0.84
N LEU A 218 -20.70 6.42 -1.58
CA LEU A 218 -21.08 5.10 -2.08
C LEU A 218 -21.26 4.10 -0.93
N ASN A 219 -20.36 4.12 0.05
CA ASN A 219 -20.46 3.28 1.25
C ASN A 219 -21.68 3.65 2.11
N GLU A 220 -22.01 4.94 2.25
CA GLU A 220 -23.26 5.37 2.89
C GLU A 220 -24.50 4.84 2.15
N ASN A 221 -24.49 4.87 0.82
CA ASN A 221 -25.60 4.37 0.00
C ASN A 221 -25.73 2.85 -0.01
N SER A 222 -24.63 2.09 0.02
CA SER A 222 -24.67 0.63 0.16
C SER A 222 -25.19 0.24 1.53
N ASN A 223 -24.75 0.94 2.59
CA ASN A 223 -25.23 0.72 3.95
C ASN A 223 -26.75 0.96 4.06
N ARG A 224 -27.29 1.98 3.36
CA ARG A 224 -28.75 2.18 3.23
C ARG A 224 -29.46 0.99 2.57
N ARG A 225 -28.91 0.39 1.51
CA ARG A 225 -29.52 -0.79 0.85
C ARG A 225 -29.64 -2.00 1.79
N TYR A 226 -28.62 -2.25 2.61
CA TYR A 226 -28.65 -3.31 3.62
C TYR A 226 -29.68 -3.02 4.72
N GLN A 227 -29.81 -1.77 5.17
CA GLN A 227 -30.84 -1.36 6.12
C GLN A 227 -32.28 -1.60 5.61
N PHE A 228 -32.52 -1.42 4.30
CA PHE A 228 -33.84 -1.71 3.69
C PHE A 228 -34.15 -3.22 3.61
N TYR A 229 -33.14 -4.07 3.37
CA TYR A 229 -33.28 -5.52 3.39
C TYR A 229 -33.59 -6.02 4.80
N ASP A 230 -32.84 -5.55 5.79
CA ASP A 230 -33.01 -5.91 7.21
C ASP A 230 -34.35 -5.42 7.77
N ARG A 231 -34.82 -4.21 7.40
CA ARG A 231 -36.16 -3.75 7.79
C ARG A 231 -37.28 -4.60 7.21
N ARG A 232 -37.22 -4.95 5.92
CA ARG A 232 -38.25 -5.80 5.29
C ARG A 232 -38.22 -7.22 5.86
N PHE A 233 -37.04 -7.77 6.09
CA PHE A 233 -36.85 -9.08 6.70
C PHE A 233 -37.34 -9.11 8.17
N LYS A 234 -37.01 -8.09 8.97
CA LYS A 234 -37.54 -7.91 10.34
C LYS A 234 -39.06 -7.75 10.37
N ASN A 235 -39.64 -7.03 9.40
CA ASN A 235 -41.09 -6.88 9.31
C ASN A 235 -41.78 -8.17 8.86
N LEU A 236 -41.11 -9.01 8.07
CA LEU A 236 -41.59 -10.35 7.69
C LEU A 236 -41.56 -11.30 8.90
N LEU A 237 -40.46 -11.31 9.65
CA LEU A 237 -40.30 -12.11 10.88
C LEU A 237 -41.33 -11.73 11.95
N LYS A 238 -41.62 -10.44 12.11
CA LYS A 238 -42.68 -9.95 13.01
C LYS A 238 -44.08 -10.40 12.63
N LYS A 239 -44.35 -10.76 11.37
CA LYS A 239 -45.65 -11.28 10.92
C LYS A 239 -45.80 -12.79 11.10
N ILE A 240 -44.71 -13.53 11.34
CA ILE A 240 -44.72 -14.99 11.47
C ILE A 240 -44.91 -15.44 12.93
N GLN A 241 -44.76 -14.54 13.91
CA GLN A 241 -45.09 -14.82 15.32
C GLN A 241 -46.42 -14.17 15.73
N PRO A 242 -47.48 -14.95 16.02
CA PRO A 242 -48.69 -14.42 16.61
C PRO A 242 -48.47 -14.11 18.10
N GLU A 243 -48.64 -12.83 18.42
CA GLU A 243 -49.05 -12.22 19.69
C GLU A 243 -49.18 -13.17 20.89
N THR A 244 -48.26 -13.05 21.86
CA THR A 244 -48.64 -13.20 23.26
C THR A 244 -48.10 -12.01 24.03
N ARG A 245 -49.06 -11.22 24.51
CA ARG A 245 -48.90 -10.00 25.29
C ARG A 245 -48.19 -10.29 26.61
N GLU A 246 -47.30 -9.38 26.99
CA GLU A 246 -47.42 -8.64 28.25
C GLU A 246 -46.66 -7.31 28.10
N LYS A 247 -47.32 -6.20 28.47
CA LYS A 247 -46.66 -4.88 28.59
C LYS A 247 -46.18 -4.75 30.03
N PRO A 248 -44.90 -4.41 30.25
CA PRO A 248 -44.53 -3.57 31.39
C PRO A 248 -43.91 -2.25 30.91
N GLU A 249 -44.52 -1.19 31.44
CA GLU A 249 -43.99 0.10 31.90
C GLU A 249 -42.88 0.85 31.11
N LYS A 250 -43.16 2.14 30.90
CA LYS A 250 -42.24 3.14 30.36
C LYS A 250 -41.03 3.32 31.28
N ILE A 251 -39.95 2.62 30.98
CA ILE A 251 -38.60 3.10 31.22
C ILE A 251 -38.01 3.37 29.85
N LYS A 252 -37.54 4.61 29.60
CA LYS A 252 -36.64 4.89 28.46
C LYS A 252 -35.34 4.12 28.73
N SER A 253 -35.37 2.82 28.43
CA SER A 253 -34.22 1.95 28.43
C SER A 253 -33.38 2.36 27.23
N GLU A 254 -32.43 3.26 27.45
CA GLU A 254 -31.20 3.23 26.68
C GLU A 254 -30.71 1.78 26.73
N MET A 255 -30.68 1.11 25.59
CA MET A 255 -30.21 -0.26 25.50
C MET A 255 -28.70 -0.26 25.80
N ARG A 256 -28.35 -0.25 27.08
CA ARG A 256 -26.99 -0.36 27.59
C ARG A 256 -26.50 -1.76 27.26
N ARG A 257 -25.61 -1.87 26.29
CA ARG A 257 -24.97 -3.14 25.90
C ARG A 257 -23.62 -3.22 26.58
N SER A 258 -23.29 -4.30 27.27
CA SER A 258 -21.95 -4.53 27.80
C SER A 258 -21.13 -5.41 26.84
N VAL A 259 -19.85 -5.07 26.70
CA VAL A 259 -18.87 -5.83 25.90
C VAL A 259 -17.70 -6.20 26.81
N LYS A 260 -17.18 -7.42 26.63
CA LYS A 260 -15.96 -7.89 27.31
C LYS A 260 -14.74 -7.64 26.43
N VAL A 261 -13.75 -6.94 26.99
CA VAL A 261 -12.50 -6.57 26.34
C VAL A 261 -11.36 -7.34 26.98
N GLN A 262 -10.54 -8.03 26.19
CA GLN A 262 -9.39 -8.77 26.70
C GLN A 262 -8.22 -7.83 27.00
N VAL A 263 -7.53 -8.03 28.14
CA VAL A 263 -6.42 -7.15 28.59
C VAL A 263 -5.13 -7.93 28.90
N GLY A 264 -5.05 -9.17 28.41
CA GLY A 264 -4.08 -10.20 28.82
C GLY A 264 -2.59 -9.87 28.68
N ASP A 265 -2.23 -8.89 27.86
CA ASP A 265 -0.84 -8.44 27.70
C ASP A 265 -0.32 -7.59 28.88
N ILE A 266 -1.23 -7.00 29.67
CA ILE A 266 -0.90 -6.03 30.73
C ILE A 266 -1.34 -6.56 32.10
N VAL A 267 -2.53 -7.16 32.18
CA VAL A 267 -3.09 -7.78 33.39
C VAL A 267 -3.86 -9.05 33.00
N SER A 268 -3.76 -10.11 33.79
CA SER A 268 -4.59 -11.30 33.58
C SER A 268 -6.07 -10.98 33.83
N GLY A 269 -6.89 -10.95 32.79
CA GLY A 269 -8.34 -10.73 32.92
C GLY A 269 -9.01 -10.13 31.69
N SER A 270 -10.25 -9.70 31.89
CA SER A 270 -11.07 -8.99 30.90
C SER A 270 -11.77 -7.79 31.56
N LEU A 271 -11.90 -6.68 30.83
CA LEU A 271 -12.63 -5.49 31.24
C LEU A 271 -14.04 -5.52 30.65
N GLU A 272 -15.07 -5.35 31.47
CA GLU A 272 -16.44 -5.13 30.99
C GLU A 272 -16.69 -3.64 30.79
N PHE A 273 -17.13 -3.26 29.58
CA PHE A 273 -17.37 -1.88 29.19
C PHE A 273 -18.81 -1.70 28.69
N HIS A 274 -19.49 -0.66 29.17
CA HIS A 274 -20.87 -0.35 28.77
C HIS A 274 -20.89 0.63 27.59
N LEU A 275 -21.42 0.16 26.47
CA LEU A 275 -21.59 0.96 25.25
C LEU A 275 -22.82 1.87 25.33
N ASN A 276 -22.60 3.13 25.00
CA ASN A 276 -23.63 4.11 24.70
C ASN A 276 -23.27 4.88 23.41
N ILE A 277 -24.18 5.76 22.96
CA ILE A 277 -24.01 6.50 21.68
C ILE A 277 -22.77 7.41 21.65
N ASN A 278 -22.27 7.81 22.82
CA ASN A 278 -21.11 8.68 22.96
C ASN A 278 -19.82 7.92 23.29
N SER A 279 -19.86 6.59 23.48
CA SER A 279 -18.69 5.79 23.84
C SER A 279 -17.65 5.77 22.73
N ARG A 280 -16.48 6.36 22.99
CA ARG A 280 -15.32 6.34 22.10
C ARG A 280 -14.25 5.37 22.60
N THR A 281 -13.33 5.00 21.70
CA THR A 281 -12.12 4.24 22.05
C THR A 281 -11.32 4.91 23.17
N ALA A 282 -11.20 6.24 23.14
CA ALA A 282 -10.51 7.02 24.17
C ALA A 282 -11.11 6.80 25.58
N ASP A 283 -12.45 6.79 25.70
CA ASP A 283 -13.15 6.64 26.98
C ASP A 283 -12.89 5.26 27.60
N LEU A 284 -12.85 4.22 26.76
CA LEU A 284 -12.57 2.85 27.17
C LEU A 284 -11.11 2.71 27.62
N LEU A 285 -10.17 3.30 26.89
CA LEU A 285 -8.75 3.32 27.28
C LEU A 285 -8.52 4.12 28.56
N GLU A 286 -9.25 5.23 28.78
CA GLU A 286 -9.19 6.01 30.00
C GLU A 286 -9.74 5.21 31.20
N GLN A 287 -10.87 4.52 31.04
CA GLN A 287 -11.40 3.62 32.07
C GLN A 287 -10.38 2.53 32.43
N PHE A 288 -9.77 1.90 31.42
CA PHE A 288 -8.73 0.89 31.64
C PHE A 288 -7.52 1.46 32.39
N GLN A 289 -7.03 2.64 32.00
CA GLN A 289 -5.92 3.30 32.67
C GLN A 289 -6.25 3.62 34.14
N CYS A 290 -7.43 4.16 34.42
CA CYS A 290 -7.84 4.48 35.78
C CYS A 290 -8.01 3.23 36.65
N GLN A 291 -8.58 2.16 36.10
CA GLN A 291 -8.92 0.95 36.85
C GLN A 291 -7.72 0.02 37.10
N TYR A 292 -6.81 -0.11 36.13
CA TYR A 292 -5.73 -1.11 36.20
C TYR A 292 -4.32 -0.52 36.29
N ILE A 293 -4.10 0.69 35.77
CA ILE A 293 -2.76 1.29 35.66
C ILE A 293 -2.51 2.33 36.76
N ARG A 294 -3.50 3.18 37.07
CA ARG A 294 -3.42 4.26 38.07
C ARG A 294 -3.92 3.85 39.45
N SER A 295 -4.49 2.64 39.58
CA SER A 295 -5.00 2.15 40.87
C SER A 295 -3.84 1.87 41.85
N PRO A 296 -3.90 2.40 43.09
CA PRO A 296 -2.83 2.30 44.07
C PRO A 296 -2.49 0.87 44.53
N ALA A 297 -3.34 -0.12 44.22
CA ALA A 297 -3.13 -1.51 44.59
C ALA A 297 -2.20 -2.31 43.66
N ASN A 298 -1.97 -1.86 42.42
CA ASN A 298 -1.26 -2.63 41.37
C ASN A 298 0.04 -1.96 40.87
N GLY A 299 0.67 -1.12 41.72
CA GLY A 299 1.82 -0.28 41.38
C GLY A 299 2.98 -0.99 40.65
N LYS A 300 3.01 -0.89 39.31
CA LYS A 300 4.19 -1.15 38.48
C LYS A 300 4.58 0.07 37.63
N GLY A 301 4.33 1.28 38.12
CA GLY A 301 4.87 2.50 37.51
C GLY A 301 6.37 2.62 37.79
N LYS A 302 7.23 2.62 36.77
CA LYS A 302 8.64 2.99 36.95
C LYS A 302 8.72 4.49 37.24
N MET A 303 9.18 4.84 38.44
CA MET A 303 9.47 6.22 38.85
C MET A 303 10.71 6.75 38.11
N ARG A 304 10.61 7.93 37.50
CA ARG A 304 11.79 8.70 37.04
C ARG A 304 12.39 9.51 38.20
N ARG A 305 13.67 9.87 38.09
CA ARG A 305 14.42 10.69 39.08
C ARG A 305 13.79 12.07 39.40
N ASN A 306 12.78 12.49 38.63
CA ASN A 306 12.04 13.74 38.78
C ASN A 306 10.61 13.56 39.33
N GLY A 307 10.24 12.38 39.87
CA GLY A 307 8.98 12.15 40.56
C GLY A 307 7.75 11.90 39.67
N SER A 308 7.88 11.90 38.34
CA SER A 308 6.77 11.61 37.42
C SER A 308 6.64 10.10 37.15
N ALA A 309 5.43 9.55 37.29
CA ALA A 309 5.11 8.18 36.88
C ALA A 309 4.93 8.09 35.36
N VAL A 310 5.65 7.17 34.70
CA VAL A 310 5.47 6.87 33.27
C VAL A 310 4.61 5.62 33.14
N PHE A 311 3.47 5.75 32.46
CA PHE A 311 2.54 4.66 32.19
C PHE A 311 2.68 4.15 30.75
N PRO A 312 2.47 2.85 30.49
CA PRO A 312 2.55 2.30 29.14
C PRO A 312 1.45 2.89 28.26
N ASP A 313 1.83 3.33 27.05
CA ASP A 313 0.89 3.80 26.04
C ASP A 313 0.14 2.60 25.46
N CYS A 314 -1.18 2.57 25.61
CA CYS A 314 -2.02 1.43 25.26
C CYS A 314 -2.93 1.78 24.07
N ALA A 315 -3.29 0.78 23.28
CA ALA A 315 -4.25 0.90 22.19
C ALA A 315 -5.27 -0.24 22.22
N LEU A 316 -6.47 0.05 21.70
CA LEU A 316 -7.54 -0.93 21.55
C LEU A 316 -7.50 -1.50 20.13
N TYR A 317 -7.59 -2.81 20.01
CA TYR A 317 -7.57 -3.56 18.76
C TYR A 317 -8.87 -4.32 18.60
N GLU A 318 -9.42 -4.31 17.39
CA GLU A 318 -10.46 -5.24 16.96
C GLU A 318 -9.80 -6.45 16.28
N VAL A 319 -10.18 -7.65 16.71
CA VAL A 319 -9.57 -8.92 16.31
C VAL A 319 -10.67 -9.89 15.87
N GLY A 320 -10.44 -10.57 14.75
CA GLY A 320 -11.33 -11.63 14.24
C GLY A 320 -11.97 -11.33 12.88
N GLY A 321 -12.54 -12.37 12.25
CA GLY A 321 -13.05 -12.28 10.87
C GLY A 321 -11.95 -12.18 9.81
N ASN A 322 -12.28 -11.65 8.62
CA ASN A 322 -11.33 -11.48 7.50
C ASN A 322 -10.40 -10.26 7.64
N ILE A 323 -10.50 -9.50 8.74
CA ILE A 323 -9.76 -8.22 8.94
C ILE A 323 -8.48 -8.38 9.77
N GLY A 324 -8.21 -9.58 10.31
CA GLY A 324 -7.02 -9.83 11.14
C GLY A 324 -7.09 -9.08 12.47
N GLU A 325 -6.10 -8.22 12.72
CA GLU A 325 -6.01 -7.34 13.89
C GLU A 325 -5.91 -5.88 13.40
N HIS A 326 -6.80 -5.02 13.90
CA HIS A 326 -6.87 -3.61 13.49
C HIS A 326 -6.89 -2.68 14.70
N CYS A 327 -5.93 -1.75 14.80
CA CYS A 327 -5.87 -0.75 15.86
C CYS A 327 -6.96 0.31 15.65
N LEU A 328 -7.76 0.57 16.68
CA LEU A 328 -8.83 1.55 16.62
C LEU A 328 -8.32 2.96 16.91
N ASP A 329 -8.80 3.94 16.14
CA ASP A 329 -8.55 5.35 16.40
C ASP A 329 -9.23 5.78 17.72
N PRO A 330 -8.60 6.62 18.55
CA PRO A 330 -9.19 7.12 19.81
C PRO A 330 -10.58 7.74 19.66
N ASP A 331 -10.88 8.36 18.51
CA ASP A 331 -12.16 9.00 18.23
C ASP A 331 -13.22 8.03 17.65
N THR A 332 -12.89 6.74 17.50
CA THR A 332 -13.82 5.72 16.99
C THR A 332 -14.99 5.52 17.94
N HIS A 333 -16.22 5.61 17.41
CA HIS A 333 -17.44 5.32 18.16
C HIS A 333 -17.68 3.81 18.28
N LEU A 334 -17.58 3.29 19.51
CA LEU A 334 -17.57 1.85 19.80
C LEU A 334 -18.93 1.18 19.58
N LEU A 335 -20.05 1.90 19.79
CA LEU A 335 -21.38 1.35 19.57
C LEU A 335 -21.65 1.09 18.08
N ASP A 336 -21.17 1.98 17.20
CA ASP A 336 -21.28 1.83 15.74
C ASP A 336 -20.41 0.69 15.23
N LEU A 337 -19.20 0.56 15.80
CA LEU A 337 -18.29 -0.54 15.52
C LEU A 337 -18.91 -1.89 15.91
N TYR A 338 -19.42 -2.01 17.14
CA TYR A 338 -20.09 -3.21 17.63
C TYR A 338 -21.32 -3.59 16.79
N ASN A 339 -22.14 -2.61 16.38
CA ASN A 339 -23.30 -2.88 15.52
C ASN A 339 -22.91 -3.34 14.11
N SER A 340 -21.73 -2.94 13.62
CA SER A 340 -21.19 -3.34 12.32
C SER A 340 -20.54 -4.73 12.38
N ASN A 341 -19.96 -5.11 13.51
CA ASN A 341 -19.35 -6.42 13.74
C ASN A 341 -19.61 -6.95 15.17
N PRO A 342 -20.78 -7.54 15.45
CA PRO A 342 -21.14 -7.99 16.80
C PRO A 342 -20.30 -9.15 17.32
N THR A 343 -19.61 -9.86 16.42
CA THR A 343 -18.76 -11.02 16.72
C THR A 343 -17.28 -10.66 16.83
N GLY A 344 -16.90 -9.39 16.64
CA GLY A 344 -15.53 -8.92 16.77
C GLY A 344 -15.05 -8.99 18.22
N GLU A 345 -13.85 -9.52 18.43
CA GLU A 345 -13.21 -9.51 19.75
C GLU A 345 -12.41 -8.22 19.91
N TRP A 346 -12.44 -7.62 21.10
CA TRP A 346 -11.68 -6.40 21.39
C TRP A 346 -10.59 -6.68 22.41
N ILE A 347 -9.36 -6.24 22.11
CA ILE A 347 -8.16 -6.51 22.90
C ILE A 347 -7.38 -5.21 23.14
N ILE A 348 -6.97 -4.94 24.38
CA ILE A 348 -6.06 -3.83 24.70
C ILE A 348 -4.62 -4.35 24.75
N ARG A 349 -3.71 -3.69 24.02
CA ARG A 349 -2.27 -4.00 24.03
C ARG A 349 -1.41 -2.75 24.23
N VAL A 350 -0.16 -2.94 24.64
CA VAL A 350 0.85 -1.86 24.74
C VAL A 350 1.36 -1.52 23.33
N LYS A 351 1.43 -0.22 22.99
CA LYS A 351 2.02 0.22 21.73
C LYS A 351 3.52 -0.10 21.72
N SER A 352 3.95 -0.95 20.80
CA SER A 352 5.37 -1.18 20.55
C SER A 352 5.95 0.05 19.83
N TYR A 353 6.77 0.83 20.53
CA TYR A 353 7.59 1.86 19.91
C TYR A 353 8.68 1.15 19.09
N GLY A 354 8.41 0.93 17.80
CA GLY A 354 9.41 0.51 16.82
C GLY A 354 10.62 1.46 16.91
N GLY A 355 11.77 0.88 17.25
CA GLY A 355 12.96 1.61 17.65
C GLY A 355 13.36 2.73 16.68
N ARG A 356 13.36 3.96 17.19
CA ARG A 356 14.26 5.03 16.78
C ARG A 356 14.69 5.81 18.01
N ALA A 357 15.95 5.59 18.40
CA ALA A 357 16.85 6.60 18.96
C ALA A 357 18.28 6.02 18.99
N PRO A 358 19.33 6.85 18.93
CA PRO A 358 19.31 8.31 18.80
C PRO A 358 19.40 8.78 17.34
#